data_AF-A0AAZ3NTM4-F1
#
_entry.id   AF-A0AAZ3NTM4-F1
#
_cell.length_a   1.000
_cell.length_b   1.000
_cell.length_c   1.000
_cell.angle_alpha   90.00
_cell.angle_beta   90.00
_cell.angle_gamma   90.00
#
_symmetry.space_group_name_H-M   'P 1'
#
loop_
_entity.id
_entity.type
_entity.pdbx_description
1 polymer ?
#
loop_
_entity_poly.entity_id
_entity_poly.type
_entity_poly.pdbx_seq_one_letter_code
_entity_poly.pdbx_strand_id
1 'polypeptide(L)' 'MFQHDNARPHVTRICTEFLEVENIPVLPWPAYSPDVSPIEHVWDALDRRV' A
#
# COMPACT_ATOMS: atom_id res chain seq x y z
N MET A 1 1.99 10.23 -5.83
CA MET A 1 0.98 9.66 -4.92
C MET A 1 1.38 8.24 -4.62
N PHE A 2 1.59 7.93 -3.34
CA PHE A 2 2.04 6.64 -2.82
C PHE A 2 0.82 5.79 -2.44
N GLN A 3 0.87 4.51 -2.75
CA GLN A 3 -0.21 3.57 -2.53
C GLN A 3 0.33 2.42 -1.68
N HIS A 4 -0.33 2.19 -0.55
CA HIS A 4 -0.09 1.04 0.32
C HIS A 4 -1.38 0.71 1.06
N ASP A 5 -1.49 -0.51 1.55
CA ASP A 5 -2.62 -0.92 2.36
C ASP A 5 -2.54 -0.34 3.79
N ASN A 6 -3.63 -0.47 4.54
CA ASN A 6 -3.69 -0.03 5.94
C ASN A 6 -3.11 -1.07 6.92
N ALA A 7 -2.16 -1.90 6.49
CA ALA A 7 -1.50 -2.83 7.40
C ALA A 7 -0.88 -2.09 8.58
N ARG A 8 -0.95 -2.67 9.78
CA ARG A 8 -0.51 -2.01 11.03
C ARG A 8 0.88 -1.37 10.94
N PRO A 9 1.90 -2.00 10.33
CA PRO A 9 3.22 -1.38 10.18
C PRO A 9 3.19 -0.09 9.35
N HIS A 10 2.38 -0.05 8.29
CA HIS A 10 2.34 1.07 7.35
C HIS A 10 1.61 2.30 7.92
N VAL A 11 0.67 2.09 8.84
CA VAL A 11 -0.10 3.16 9.50
C VAL A 11 0.45 3.48 10.91
N THR A 12 1.66 3.02 11.23
CA THR A 12 2.31 3.47 12.48
C THR A 12 2.60 4.97 12.43
N ARG A 13 2.69 5.58 13.62
CA ARG A 13 3.03 7.00 13.77
C ARG A 13 4.35 7.35 13.06
N ILE A 14 5.37 6.51 13.22
CA ILE A 14 6.69 6.76 12.60
C ILE A 14 6.59 6.75 11.07
N CYS A 15 5.87 5.79 10.49
CA CYS A 15 5.68 5.70 9.04
C CYS A 15 4.87 6.89 8.50
N THR A 16 3.78 7.27 9.17
CA THR A 16 2.93 8.39 8.75
C THR A 16 3.65 9.73 8.86
N GLU A 17 4.35 10.00 9.96
CA GLU A 17 5.18 11.20 10.14
C GLU A 17 6.27 11.30 9.08
N PHE A 18 6.94 10.18 8.74
CA PHE A 18 7.94 10.17 7.67
C PHE A 18 7.34 10.58 6.32
N LEU A 19 6.19 10.00 5.95
CA LEU A 19 5.52 10.32 4.68
C LEU A 19 5.08 11.79 4.62
N GLU A 20 4.64 12.35 5.75
CA GLU A 20 4.31 13.78 5.86
C GLU A 20 5.53 14.68 5.71
N VAL A 21 6.63 14.39 6.42
CA VAL A 21 7.89 15.18 6.34
C VAL A 21 8.48 15.16 4.93
N GLU A 22 8.42 14.02 4.26
CA GLU A 22 8.90 13.85 2.88
C GLU A 22 7.92 14.41 1.84
N ASN A 23 6.79 14.98 2.24
CA ASN A 23 5.72 15.46 1.36
C ASN A 23 5.26 14.40 0.35
N ILE A 24 5.14 13.15 0.80
CA ILE A 24 4.69 12.03 -0.03
C ILE A 24 3.16 11.90 0.13
N PRO A 25 2.35 12.31 -0.87
CA PRO A 25 0.90 12.19 -0.75
C PRO A 25 0.49 10.72 -0.80
N VAL A 26 -0.22 10.25 0.24
CA VAL A 26 -0.75 8.88 0.34
C VAL A 26 -2.15 8.81 -0.24
N LEU A 27 -2.42 7.79 -1.05
CA LEU A 27 -3.76 7.49 -1.55
C LEU A 27 -4.59 6.82 -0.43
N PRO A 28 -5.79 7.32 -0.09
CA PRO A 28 -6.68 6.64 0.84
C PRO A 28 -7.01 5.22 0.36
N TRP A 29 -6.81 4.22 1.22
CA TRP A 29 -7.04 2.82 0.89
C TRP A 29 -8.30 2.26 1.58
N PRO A 30 -9.25 1.67 0.84
CA PRO A 30 -10.38 0.97 1.44
C PRO A 30 -9.94 -0.32 2.14
N ALA A 31 -10.58 -0.64 3.27
CA ALA A 31 -10.30 -1.87 4.00
C ALA A 31 -10.80 -3.09 3.21
N TYR A 32 -10.05 -4.20 3.28
CA TYR A 32 -10.39 -5.47 2.62
C TYR A 32 -10.52 -5.39 1.10
N SER A 33 -9.74 -4.53 0.45
CA SER A 33 -9.74 -4.38 -1.01
C SER A 33 -8.39 -4.78 -1.61
N PRO A 34 -8.04 -6.07 -1.63
CA PRO A 34 -6.82 -6.55 -2.29
C PRO A 34 -6.94 -6.46 -3.82
N ASP A 35 -8.16 -6.54 -4.36
CA ASP A 35 -8.50 -6.48 -5.78
C ASP A 35 -8.15 -5.13 -6.45
N VAL A 36 -7.99 -4.07 -5.67
CA VAL A 36 -7.56 -2.77 -6.18
C VAL A 36 -6.05 -2.56 -6.08
N SER A 37 -5.31 -3.47 -5.43
CA SER A 37 -3.85 -3.38 -5.23
C SER A 37 -3.08 -3.82 -6.47
N PRO A 38 -2.29 -2.93 -7.11
CA PRO A 38 -1.41 -3.33 -8.20
C PRO A 38 -0.37 -4.37 -7.77
N ILE A 39 0.05 -4.36 -6.50
CA ILE A 39 1.01 -5.33 -5.96
C ILE A 39 0.40 -6.74 -5.95
N GLU A 40 -0.86 -6.87 -5.53
CA GLU A 40 -1.57 -8.16 -5.55
C GLU A 40 -1.74 -8.69 -6.99
N HIS A 41 -2.04 -7.81 -7.95
CA HIS A 41 -2.10 -8.20 -9.36
C HIS A 41 -0.75 -8.69 -9.90
N VAL A 42 0.36 -8.08 -9.48
CA VAL A 42 1.70 -8.54 -9.88
C VAL A 42 2.00 -9.90 -9.25
N TRP A 43 1.63 -10.11 -7.98
CA TRP A 43 1.79 -11.41 -7.33
C TRP A 43 0.98 -12.52 -8.00
N ASP A 44 -0.30 -12.27 -8.33
CA ASP A 44 -1.14 -13.22 -9.07
C ASP A 44 -0.56 -13.53 -10.46
N ALA A 45 -0.06 -12.53 -11.17
CA ALA A 45 0.60 -12.75 -12.46
C ALA A 45 1.90 -13.55 -12.34
N LEU A 46 2.63 -13.41 -11.23
CA LEU A 46 3.84 -14.18 -10.95
C LEU A 46 3.49 -15.63 -10.59
N ASP A 47 2.50 -15.84 -9.73
CA ASP A 47 2.04 -17.16 -9.28
C ASP A 47 1.54 -18.00 -10.47
N ARG A 48 0.82 -17.39 -11.42
CA ARG A 48 0.37 -18.05 -12.66
C ARG A 48 1.50 -18.45 -13.62
N ARG A 49 2.71 -17.92 -13.44
CA ARG A 49 3.88 -18.23 -14.28
C ARG A 49 4.77 -19.32 -13.67
N VAL A 50 4.51 -19.74 -12.44
CA VAL A 50 5.24 -20.80 -11.72
C VAL A 50 4.56 -22.15 -11.94
#